data_AF-A0A948TKI9-F1
#
_entry.id   AF-A0A948TKI9-F1
#
_cell.length_a   1.000
_cell.length_b   1.000
_cell.length_c   1.000
_cell.angle_alpha   90.00
_cell.angle_beta   90.00
_cell.angle_gamma   90.00
#
_symmetry.space_group_name_H-M   'P 1'
#
loop_
_entity.id
_entity.type
_entity.pdbx_description
1 polymer ?
#
loop_
_entity_poly.entity_id
_entity_poly.type
_entity_poly.pdbx_seq_one_letter_code
_entity_poly.pdbx_strand_id
1 'polypeptide(L)'
;MTKMNLGNSQQQANSCYEYCQNLTSQLSDLTTVTSVIDSSPFEGTAARQVKNFVSSVYVPFLKAAILLTSAIGTDVKKLPTKYESAVANKSYSSEELQRKIDELTARIHAEQSMLDTLAKHHDTDHSHFVSDTKHDVQARKAAYESQLEKYKRLLRKFEAF
;
A
#
# COMPACT_ATOMS: atom_id res chain seq x y z
N MET A 1 -16.42 -2.16 -4.25
CA MET A 1 -15.94 -2.53 -2.90
C MET A 1 -14.44 -2.82 -2.98
N THR A 2 -13.63 -2.19 -2.13
CA THR A 2 -12.16 -2.07 -2.33
C THR A 2 -11.41 -3.19 -1.61
N LYS A 3 -10.49 -3.84 -2.33
CA LYS A 3 -9.63 -4.91 -1.83
C LYS A 3 -8.19 -4.65 -2.27
N MET A 4 -7.27 -4.68 -1.32
CA MET A 4 -5.84 -4.70 -1.61
C MET A 4 -5.36 -6.14 -1.63
N ASN A 5 -4.88 -6.61 -2.78
CA ASN A 5 -4.11 -7.85 -2.87
C ASN A 5 -2.62 -7.50 -2.90
N LEU A 6 -1.97 -7.61 -1.74
CA LEU A 6 -0.58 -7.19 -1.57
C LEU A 6 0.38 -7.99 -2.45
N GLY A 7 0.18 -9.31 -2.57
CA GLY A 7 1.01 -10.17 -3.42
C GLY A 7 0.92 -9.78 -4.89
N ASN A 8 -0.30 -9.61 -5.41
CA ASN A 8 -0.49 -9.19 -6.81
C ASN A 8 0.03 -7.77 -7.05
N SER A 9 -0.20 -6.85 -6.12
CA SER A 9 0.30 -5.48 -6.22
C SER A 9 1.84 -5.44 -6.26
N GLN A 10 2.50 -6.24 -5.43
CA GLN A 10 3.96 -6.36 -5.42
C GLN A 10 4.48 -6.95 -6.74
N GLN A 11 3.83 -7.99 -7.27
CA GLN A 11 4.17 -8.58 -8.56
C GLN A 11 4.04 -7.57 -9.69
N GLN A 12 2.90 -6.88 -9.78
CA GLN A 12 2.66 -5.85 -10.79
C GLN A 12 3.68 -4.71 -10.70
N ALA A 13 4.00 -4.27 -9.47
CA ALA A 13 4.97 -3.22 -9.25
C ALA A 13 6.39 -3.64 -9.65
N ASN A 14 6.77 -4.89 -9.39
CA ASN A 14 8.04 -5.45 -9.83
C ASN A 14 8.09 -5.58 -11.36
N SER A 15 7.05 -6.10 -12.01
CA SER A 15 7.00 -6.22 -13.47
C SER A 15 7.08 -4.85 -14.16
N CYS A 16 6.37 -3.84 -13.63
CA CYS A 16 6.46 -2.48 -14.15
C CYS A 16 7.88 -1.90 -13.97
N TYR A 17 8.48 -2.08 -12.80
CA TYR A 17 9.85 -1.64 -12.54
C TYR A 17 10.86 -2.30 -13.49
N GLU A 18 10.76 -3.61 -13.71
CA GLU A 18 11.63 -4.34 -14.63
C GLU A 18 11.47 -3.85 -16.07
N TYR A 19 10.23 -3.63 -16.51
CA TYR A 19 9.95 -3.04 -17.82
C TYR A 19 10.57 -1.64 -17.97
N CYS A 20 10.38 -0.77 -16.96
CA CYS A 20 10.96 0.57 -16.95
C CYS A 20 12.50 0.54 -16.96
N GLN A 21 13.13 -0.40 -16.24
CA GLN A 21 14.58 -0.58 -16.26
C GLN A 21 15.06 -1.01 -17.65
N ASN A 22 14.37 -1.95 -18.29
CA ASN A 22 14.70 -2.39 -19.64
C ASN A 22 14.58 -1.24 -20.65
N LEU A 23 13.45 -0.51 -20.63
CA LEU A 23 13.23 0.64 -21.49
C LEU A 23 14.26 1.76 -21.24
N THR A 24 14.63 2.01 -19.99
CA THR A 24 15.70 2.97 -19.64
C THR A 24 17.04 2.56 -20.25
N SER A 25 17.37 1.26 -20.23
CA SER A 25 18.57 0.73 -20.89
C SER A 25 18.50 0.96 -22.40
N GLN A 26 17.40 0.60 -23.06
CA GLN A 26 17.22 0.78 -24.50
C GLN A 26 17.32 2.26 -24.92
N LEU A 27 16.71 3.17 -24.15
CA LEU A 27 16.81 4.60 -24.39
C LEU A 27 18.23 5.13 -24.17
N SER A 28 18.96 4.56 -23.22
CA SER A 28 20.38 4.90 -22.97
C SER A 28 21.24 4.44 -24.15
N ASP A 29 20.98 3.26 -24.72
CA ASP A 29 21.70 2.76 -25.89
C ASP A 29 21.48 3.66 -27.11
N LEU A 30 20.29 4.25 -27.28
CA LEU A 30 20.02 5.23 -28.34
C LEU A 30 20.86 6.51 -28.24
N THR A 31 21.43 6.83 -27.08
CA THR A 31 22.32 8.00 -26.95
C THR A 31 23.63 7.82 -27.74
N THR A 32 23.98 6.59 -28.13
CA THR A 32 25.13 6.28 -29.00
C THR A 32 25.04 6.92 -30.39
N VAL A 33 23.84 7.31 -30.85
CA VAL A 33 23.68 8.09 -32.10
C VAL A 33 24.54 9.36 -32.12
N THR A 34 24.80 9.96 -30.95
CA THR A 34 25.65 11.15 -30.85
C THR A 34 27.07 10.89 -31.32
N SER A 35 27.69 9.77 -30.90
CA SER A 35 29.05 9.42 -31.30
C SER A 35 29.14 9.07 -32.79
N VAL A 36 28.11 8.44 -33.35
CA VAL A 36 28.02 8.16 -34.80
C VAL A 36 27.95 9.45 -35.61
N ILE A 37 27.16 10.42 -35.16
CA ILE A 37 27.02 11.71 -35.85
C ILE A 37 28.29 12.57 -35.72
N ASP A 38 28.96 12.53 -34.57
CA ASP A 38 30.19 13.26 -34.35
C ASP A 38 31.38 12.69 -35.13
N SER A 39 31.46 11.36 -35.27
CA SER A 39 32.50 10.66 -36.05
C SER A 39 32.26 10.64 -37.56
N SER A 40 31.11 11.13 -38.03
CA SER A 40 30.74 11.09 -39.43
C SER A 40 31.58 12.07 -40.28
N PRO A 41 32.07 11.65 -41.47
CA PRO A 41 32.82 12.51 -42.39
C PRO A 41 31.92 13.50 -43.17
N PHE A 42 30.63 13.62 -42.84
CA PHE A 42 29.73 14.54 -43.51
C PHE A 42 30.03 15.99 -43.13
N GLU A 43 30.30 16.81 -44.14
CA GLU A 43 30.56 18.25 -44.00
C GLU A 43 29.46 19.10 -44.63
N GLY A 44 29.45 20.41 -44.32
CA GLY A 44 28.51 21.38 -44.87
C GLY A 44 27.28 21.66 -44.02
N THR A 45 26.37 22.49 -44.56
CA THR A 45 25.22 23.04 -43.83
C THR A 45 24.24 21.98 -43.35
N ALA A 46 23.97 20.95 -44.15
CA ALA A 46 23.08 19.85 -43.77
C ALA A 46 23.63 19.04 -42.58
N ALA A 47 24.92 18.70 -42.61
CA ALA A 47 25.58 18.00 -41.50
C ALA A 47 25.56 18.84 -40.20
N ARG A 48 25.77 20.15 -40.29
CA ARG A 48 25.66 21.07 -39.16
C ARG A 48 24.24 21.13 -38.59
N GLN A 49 23.22 21.15 -39.45
CA GLN A 49 21.83 21.12 -39.01
C GLN A 49 21.48 19.82 -38.27
N VAL A 50 21.95 18.67 -38.75
CA VAL A 50 21.77 17.38 -38.08
C VAL A 50 22.44 17.37 -36.70
N LYS A 51 23.70 17.81 -36.61
CA LYS A 51 24.43 17.93 -35.33
C LYS A 51 23.70 18.85 -34.35
N ASN A 52 23.19 19.99 -34.83
CA ASN A 52 22.41 20.92 -34.02
C ASN A 52 21.09 20.29 -33.54
N PHE A 53 20.34 19.62 -34.41
CA PHE A 53 19.11 18.92 -34.02
C PHE A 53 19.36 17.84 -32.97
N VAL A 54 20.40 17.04 -33.16
CA VAL A 54 20.71 15.94 -32.23
C VAL A 54 21.10 16.46 -30.86
N SER A 55 21.96 17.49 -30.80
CA SER A 55 22.39 18.09 -29.53
C SER A 55 21.29 18.89 -28.82
N SER A 56 20.45 19.61 -29.56
CA SER A 56 19.44 20.51 -28.98
C SER A 56 18.08 19.88 -28.72
N VAL A 57 17.70 18.83 -29.46
CA VAL A 57 16.36 18.22 -29.37
C VAL A 57 16.46 16.75 -28.98
N TYR A 58 17.17 15.94 -29.77
CA TYR A 58 17.17 14.48 -29.62
C TYR A 58 17.76 14.03 -28.27
N VAL A 59 18.95 14.52 -27.91
CA VAL A 59 19.61 14.14 -26.65
C VAL A 59 18.82 14.59 -25.42
N PRO A 60 18.35 15.86 -25.31
CA PRO A 60 17.49 16.27 -24.21
C PRO A 60 16.20 15.44 -24.12
N PHE A 61 15.58 15.10 -25.25
CA PHE A 61 14.39 14.25 -25.27
C PHE A 61 14.66 12.86 -24.69
N LEU A 62 15.73 12.19 -25.11
CA LEU A 62 16.11 10.88 -24.56
C LEU A 62 16.36 10.96 -23.05
N LYS A 63 17.06 12.00 -22.58
CA LYS A 63 17.30 12.21 -21.14
C LYS A 63 16.00 12.40 -20.36
N ALA A 64 15.05 13.17 -20.90
CA ALA A 64 13.74 13.36 -20.30
C ALA A 64 12.93 12.05 -20.26
N ALA A 65 12.97 11.27 -21.35
CA ALA A 65 12.30 9.98 -21.42
C ALA A 65 12.88 8.96 -20.42
N ILE A 66 14.21 8.91 -20.27
CA ILE A 66 14.90 8.11 -19.25
C ILE A 66 14.47 8.52 -17.85
N LEU A 67 14.49 9.82 -17.56
CA LEU A 67 14.12 10.35 -16.24
C LEU A 67 12.66 10.00 -15.89
N LEU A 68 11.74 10.21 -16.82
CA LEU A 68 10.32 9.88 -16.64
C LEU A 68 10.12 8.38 -16.43
N THR A 69 10.76 7.55 -17.25
CA THR A 69 10.62 6.08 -17.17
C THR A 69 11.13 5.55 -15.83
N SER A 70 12.29 6.05 -15.38
CA SER A 70 12.86 5.68 -14.08
C SER A 70 11.98 6.15 -12.90
N ALA A 71 11.43 7.36 -12.98
CA ALA A 71 10.50 7.88 -11.99
C ALA A 71 9.23 7.03 -11.89
N ILE A 72 8.63 6.67 -13.02
CA ILE A 72 7.44 5.79 -13.08
C ILE A 72 7.74 4.45 -12.41
N GLY A 73 8.82 3.76 -12.82
CA GLY A 73 9.16 2.46 -12.25
C GLY A 73 9.39 2.53 -10.75
N THR A 74 10.06 3.58 -10.28
CA THR A 74 10.34 3.80 -8.86
C THR A 74 9.07 4.11 -8.06
N ASP A 75 8.19 4.96 -8.58
CA ASP A 75 6.98 5.39 -7.87
C ASP A 75 5.93 4.29 -7.81
N VAL A 76 5.78 3.49 -8.88
CA VAL A 76 4.91 2.31 -8.85
C VAL A 76 5.38 1.31 -7.79
N LYS A 77 6.70 1.13 -7.63
CA LYS A 77 7.26 0.30 -6.54
C LYS A 77 6.94 0.81 -5.13
N LYS A 78 6.71 2.11 -4.95
CA LYS A 78 6.37 2.67 -3.63
C LYS A 78 4.95 2.32 -3.20
N LEU A 79 4.02 2.02 -4.11
CA LEU A 79 2.61 1.76 -3.78
C LEU A 79 2.42 0.59 -2.78
N PRO A 80 2.92 -0.64 -3.05
CA PRO A 80 2.79 -1.73 -2.10
C PRO A 80 3.53 -1.45 -0.78
N THR A 81 4.72 -0.84 -0.83
CA THR A 81 5.47 -0.46 0.38
C THR A 81 4.75 0.58 1.24
N LYS A 82 4.08 1.56 0.61
CA LYS A 82 3.23 2.52 1.31
C LYS A 82 2.05 1.84 1.99
N TYR A 83 1.42 0.87 1.32
CA TYR A 83 0.35 0.09 1.93
C TYR A 83 0.85 -0.71 3.14
N GLU A 84 2.00 -1.38 3.02
CA GLU A 84 2.57 -2.17 4.12
C GLU A 84 2.89 -1.32 5.36
N SER A 85 3.43 -0.12 5.14
CA SER A 85 3.79 0.82 6.21
C SER A 85 2.58 1.54 6.81
N ALA A 86 1.62 1.96 5.99
CA ALA A 86 0.47 2.73 6.44
C ALA A 86 -0.65 1.85 7.00
N VAL A 87 -0.93 0.73 6.34
CA VAL A 87 -2.10 -0.11 6.59
C VAL A 87 -1.70 -1.41 7.30
N ALA A 88 -1.08 -2.35 6.58
CA ALA A 88 -0.67 -3.65 7.13
C ALA A 88 0.20 -4.46 6.16
N ASN A 89 0.98 -5.39 6.70
CA ASN A 89 1.79 -6.36 5.96
C ASN A 89 0.99 -7.53 5.32
N LYS A 90 -0.31 -7.36 5.11
CA LYS A 90 -1.16 -8.41 4.50
C LYS A 90 -2.34 -7.81 3.75
N SER A 91 -2.87 -8.62 2.83
CA SER A 91 -4.07 -8.30 2.08
C SER A 91 -5.27 -8.12 3.01
N TYR A 92 -6.03 -7.06 2.77
CA TYR A 92 -7.31 -6.80 3.40
C TYR A 92 -8.33 -6.38 2.37
N SER A 93 -9.59 -6.73 2.63
CA SER A 93 -10.74 -6.07 2.01
C SER A 93 -11.48 -5.22 3.03
N SER A 94 -12.09 -4.12 2.57
CA SER A 94 -12.91 -3.26 3.43
C SER A 94 -14.08 -4.03 4.08
N GLU A 95 -14.73 -4.97 3.38
CA GLU A 95 -15.80 -5.83 3.92
C GLU A 95 -15.27 -6.79 4.96
N GLU A 96 -14.08 -7.38 4.77
CA GLU A 96 -13.50 -8.29 5.77
C GLU A 96 -13.21 -7.54 7.08
N LEU A 97 -12.75 -6.29 6.98
CA LEU A 97 -12.54 -5.42 8.13
C LEU A 97 -13.87 -5.03 8.78
N GLN A 98 -14.86 -4.62 7.99
CA GLN A 98 -16.18 -4.25 8.49
C GLN A 98 -16.89 -5.43 9.16
N ARG A 99 -16.87 -6.61 8.54
CA ARG A 99 -17.46 -7.83 9.11
C ARG A 99 -16.86 -8.17 10.48
N LYS A 100 -15.55 -7.99 10.65
CA LYS A 100 -14.88 -8.20 11.95
C LYS A 100 -15.27 -7.16 12.99
N ILE A 101 -15.47 -5.91 12.57
CA ILE A 101 -15.99 -4.84 13.43
C ILE A 101 -17.40 -5.20 13.91
N ASP A 102 -18.26 -5.65 13.00
CA ASP A 102 -19.65 -6.02 13.31
C ASP A 102 -19.69 -7.22 14.26
N GLU A 103 -18.88 -8.26 14.00
CA GLU A 103 -18.77 -9.44 14.87
C GLU A 103 -18.28 -9.08 16.28
N LEU A 104 -17.24 -8.26 16.40
CA LEU A 104 -16.73 -7.82 17.70
C LEU A 104 -17.74 -6.94 18.44
N THR A 105 -18.46 -6.09 17.72
CA THR A 105 -19.52 -5.26 18.29
C THR A 105 -20.63 -6.14 18.88
N ALA A 106 -21.07 -7.17 18.14
CA ALA A 106 -22.05 -8.13 18.65
C ALA A 106 -21.56 -8.89 19.89
N ARG A 107 -20.28 -9.32 19.91
CA ARG A 107 -19.68 -9.97 21.09
C ARG A 107 -19.63 -9.04 22.31
N ILE A 108 -19.28 -7.77 22.12
CA ILE A 108 -19.27 -6.76 23.19
C ILE A 108 -20.67 -6.57 23.76
N HIS A 109 -21.70 -6.50 22.90
CA HIS A 109 -23.09 -6.42 23.34
C HIS A 109 -23.54 -7.66 24.14
N ALA A 110 -23.12 -8.86 23.72
CA ALA A 110 -23.40 -10.10 24.44
C ALA A 110 -22.75 -10.12 25.84
N GLU A 111 -21.46 -9.77 25.94
CA GLU A 111 -20.76 -9.70 27.24
C GLU A 111 -21.35 -8.60 28.13
N GLN A 112 -21.75 -7.44 27.57
CA GLN A 112 -22.46 -6.41 28.34
C GLN A 112 -23.80 -6.93 28.90
N SER A 113 -24.56 -7.67 28.10
CA SER A 113 -25.83 -8.28 28.55
C SER A 113 -25.59 -9.30 29.68
N MET A 114 -24.47 -10.04 29.63
CA MET A 114 -24.06 -10.93 30.73
C MET A 114 -23.71 -10.15 32.01
N LEU A 115 -22.97 -9.05 31.90
CA LEU A 115 -22.66 -8.18 33.05
C LEU A 115 -23.92 -7.61 33.69
N ASP A 116 -24.88 -7.15 32.87
CA ASP A 116 -26.15 -6.61 33.37
C ASP A 116 -26.98 -7.68 34.08
N THR A 117 -26.90 -8.93 33.63
CA THR A 117 -27.54 -10.08 34.28
C THR A 117 -26.84 -10.43 35.59
N LEU A 118 -25.51 -10.55 35.59
CA LEU A 118 -24.71 -10.82 36.80
C LEU A 118 -24.91 -9.74 37.87
N ALA A 119 -25.03 -8.46 37.47
CA ALA A 119 -25.29 -7.35 38.39
C ALA A 119 -26.63 -7.50 39.13
N LYS A 120 -27.65 -8.12 38.50
CA LYS A 120 -28.97 -8.37 39.12
C LYS A 120 -28.95 -9.54 40.11
N HIS A 121 -27.95 -10.43 40.05
CA HIS A 121 -27.84 -11.63 40.90
C HIS A 121 -26.90 -11.46 42.11
N HIS A 122 -26.31 -10.27 42.29
CA HIS A 122 -25.36 -9.97 43.37
C HIS A 122 -25.98 -9.99 44.79
N ASP A 123 -27.31 -10.04 44.92
CA ASP A 123 -28.03 -10.12 46.20
C ASP A 123 -28.21 -11.57 46.74
N THR A 124 -27.60 -12.57 46.11
CA THR A 124 -27.72 -13.99 46.50
C THR A 124 -26.40 -14.58 47.04
N ASP A 125 -26.50 -15.60 47.89
CA ASP A 125 -25.49 -16.28 48.75
C ASP A 125 -24.20 -16.83 48.07
N HIS A 126 -23.88 -16.38 46.85
CA HIS A 126 -22.76 -16.85 45.99
C HIS A 126 -21.83 -15.70 45.54
N SER A 127 -21.66 -14.68 46.38
CA SER A 127 -20.95 -13.42 46.10
C SER A 127 -19.56 -13.59 45.46
N HIS A 128 -18.72 -14.51 45.94
CA HIS A 128 -17.37 -14.72 45.39
C HIS A 128 -17.37 -15.24 43.95
N PHE A 129 -18.19 -16.27 43.65
CA PHE A 129 -18.30 -16.82 42.30
C PHE A 129 -18.85 -15.80 41.28
N VAL A 130 -19.84 -15.01 41.71
CA VAL A 130 -20.41 -13.93 40.88
C VAL A 130 -19.37 -12.84 40.61
N SER A 131 -18.56 -12.49 41.62
CA SER A 131 -17.47 -11.52 41.48
C SER A 131 -16.39 -11.98 40.50
N ASP A 132 -15.93 -13.23 40.61
CA ASP A 132 -14.90 -13.79 39.72
C ASP A 132 -15.41 -13.87 38.28
N THR A 133 -16.64 -14.35 38.09
CA THR A 133 -17.28 -14.40 36.76
C THR A 133 -17.42 -13.01 36.15
N LYS A 134 -17.79 -12.00 36.95
CA LYS A 134 -17.89 -10.61 36.51
C LYS A 134 -16.52 -10.08 36.07
N HIS A 135 -15.46 -10.37 36.81
CA HIS A 135 -14.10 -9.98 36.46
C HIS A 135 -13.68 -10.58 35.11
N ASP A 136 -13.93 -11.87 34.90
CA ASP A 136 -13.60 -12.57 33.65
C ASP A 136 -14.37 -12.01 32.44
N VAL A 137 -15.67 -11.76 32.61
CA VAL A 137 -16.52 -11.15 31.57
C VAL A 137 -16.01 -9.74 31.22
N GLN A 138 -15.67 -8.93 32.22
CA GLN A 138 -15.09 -7.60 32.01
C GLN A 138 -13.75 -7.65 31.27
N ALA A 139 -12.87 -8.59 31.64
CA ALA A 139 -11.59 -8.78 30.98
C ALA A 139 -11.76 -9.18 29.50
N ARG A 140 -12.69 -10.11 29.19
CA ARG A 140 -13.01 -10.48 27.80
C ARG A 140 -13.59 -9.32 27.01
N LYS A 141 -14.54 -8.58 27.58
CA LYS A 141 -15.12 -7.38 26.95
C LYS A 141 -14.04 -6.34 26.62
N ALA A 142 -13.15 -6.04 27.56
CA ALA A 142 -12.04 -5.12 27.32
C ALA A 142 -11.09 -5.61 26.21
N ALA A 143 -10.84 -6.92 26.14
CA ALA A 143 -10.06 -7.51 25.05
C ALA A 143 -10.75 -7.36 23.68
N TYR A 144 -12.08 -7.53 23.61
CA TYR A 144 -12.84 -7.30 22.39
C TYR A 144 -12.86 -5.82 21.98
N GLU A 145 -13.01 -4.90 22.92
CA GLU A 145 -12.94 -3.46 22.66
C GLU A 145 -11.58 -3.03 22.10
N SER A 146 -10.49 -3.54 22.66
CA SER A 146 -9.14 -3.30 22.14
C SER A 146 -8.97 -3.81 20.69
N GLN A 147 -9.49 -5.01 20.40
CA GLN A 147 -9.49 -5.55 19.04
C GLN A 147 -10.37 -4.74 18.08
N LEU A 148 -11.55 -4.29 18.53
CA LEU A 148 -12.47 -3.47 17.76
C LEU A 148 -11.79 -2.17 17.32
N GLU A 149 -11.15 -1.47 18.25
CA GLU A 149 -10.44 -0.21 17.95
C GLU A 149 -9.26 -0.42 17.00
N LYS A 150 -8.57 -1.55 17.11
CA LYS A 150 -7.54 -1.95 16.12
C LYS A 150 -8.14 -2.10 14.72
N TYR A 151 -9.25 -2.81 14.56
CA TYR A 151 -9.87 -3.03 13.24
C TYR A 151 -10.49 -1.75 12.67
N LYS A 152 -11.12 -0.89 13.49
CA LYS A 152 -11.57 0.44 13.06
C LYS A 152 -10.41 1.32 12.60
N ARG A 153 -9.27 1.27 13.30
CA ARG A 153 -8.05 2.00 12.88
C ARG A 153 -7.52 1.48 11.55
N LEU A 154 -7.50 0.16 11.35
CA LEU A 154 -7.08 -0.45 10.09
C LEU A 154 -8.02 -0.06 8.94
N LEU A 155 -9.34 -0.08 9.16
CA LEU A 155 -10.31 0.32 8.15
C LEU A 155 -10.12 1.79 7.74
N ARG A 156 -9.98 2.71 8.70
CA ARG A 156 -9.69 4.12 8.41
C ARG A 156 -8.41 4.31 7.61
N LYS A 157 -7.34 3.58 7.96
CA LYS A 157 -6.07 3.62 7.22
C LYS A 157 -6.21 3.07 5.80
N PHE A 158 -7.00 2.01 5.64
CA PHE A 158 -7.29 1.38 4.35
C PHE A 158 -8.14 2.29 3.45
N GLU A 159 -9.11 3.01 4.01
CA GLU A 159 -9.96 3.96 3.28
C GLU A 159 -9.24 5.26 2.90
N ALA A 160 -8.20 5.64 3.66
CA ALA A 160 -7.35 6.78 3.36
C ALA A 160 -6.22 6.47 2.37
N PHE A 161 -6.05 5.20 1.98
CA PHE A 161 -5.07 4.74 1.01
C PHE A 161 -5.69 4.67 -0.39
#